data_AF-A0A954JGI7-F1
#
_entry.id   AF-A0A954JGI7-F1
#
_cell.length_a   1.000
_cell.length_b   1.000
_cell.length_c   1.000
_cell.angle_alpha   90.00
_cell.angle_beta   90.00
_cell.angle_gamma   90.00
#
_symmetry.space_group_name_H-M   'P 1'
#
loop_
_entity.id
_entity.type
_entity.pdbx_description
1 polymer ?
#
loop_
_entity_poly.entity_id
_entity_poly.type
_entity_poly.pdbx_seq_one_letter_code
_entity_poly.pdbx_strand_id
1 'polypeptide(L)'
;MRRFSFVLLMTFLTLACIGCQENGDAPKTAEEPPATPDVNWDEVSPPEIALRGVSEDQISYGYTHLLFEVTNPNSTPLPYIGYTRDSYEPPLPEGTISPLYSVEFLRDGAWVAETYGWCGMGRGNVELAPQETVTFDFPAPHDDWESFRIGIDWGNGQKVWSNPVPHASVEQ
;
A
#
# COMPACT_ATOMS: atom_id res chain seq x y z
N MET A 1 -32.30 -54.94 14.41
CA MET A 1 -32.52 -53.48 14.30
C MET A 1 -32.14 -52.82 15.62
N ARG A 2 -30.98 -52.15 15.70
CA ARG A 2 -30.53 -51.41 16.89
C ARG A 2 -30.31 -49.96 16.49
N ARG A 3 -31.07 -49.04 17.09
CA ARG A 3 -30.94 -47.59 16.91
C ARG A 3 -29.84 -47.10 17.84
N PHE A 4 -28.76 -46.56 17.28
CA PHE A 4 -27.74 -45.82 18.03
C PHE A 4 -28.09 -44.34 17.97
N SER A 5 -28.45 -43.76 19.12
CA SER A 5 -28.59 -42.31 19.28
C SER A 5 -27.21 -41.71 19.51
N PHE A 6 -26.73 -40.91 18.56
CA PHE A 6 -25.57 -40.04 18.73
C PHE A 6 -26.03 -38.78 19.48
N VAL A 7 -25.52 -38.61 20.70
CA VAL A 7 -25.65 -37.36 21.47
C VAL A 7 -24.49 -36.46 21.06
N LEU A 8 -24.80 -35.39 20.33
CA LEU A 8 -23.85 -34.36 19.93
C LEU A 8 -23.61 -33.42 21.12
N LEU A 9 -22.48 -33.56 21.79
CA LEU A 9 -22.03 -32.65 22.86
C LEU A 9 -21.40 -31.42 22.21
N MET A 10 -22.16 -30.32 22.09
CA MET A 10 -21.65 -29.02 21.68
C MET A 10 -20.90 -28.36 22.85
N THR A 11 -19.58 -28.46 22.84
CA THR A 11 -18.72 -27.68 23.73
C THR A 11 -18.61 -26.25 23.20
N PHE A 12 -19.37 -25.33 23.80
CA PHE A 12 -19.19 -23.89 23.60
C PHE A 12 -17.85 -23.48 24.23
N LEU A 13 -16.84 -23.30 23.38
CA LEU A 13 -15.59 -22.65 23.77
C LEU A 13 -15.81 -21.13 23.73
N THR A 14 -16.27 -20.55 24.83
CA THR A 14 -16.29 -19.09 25.02
C THR A 14 -14.86 -18.59 25.11
N LEU A 15 -14.32 -18.13 23.98
CA LEU A 15 -13.10 -17.34 23.93
C LEU A 15 -13.39 -16.01 24.63
N ALA A 16 -13.02 -15.92 25.92
CA ALA A 16 -12.99 -14.67 26.63
C ALA A 16 -11.88 -13.80 26.02
N CYS A 17 -12.26 -12.70 25.37
CA CYS A 17 -11.34 -11.61 25.03
C CYS A 17 -10.82 -11.01 26.33
N ILE A 18 -9.70 -11.55 26.82
CA ILE A 18 -8.94 -11.00 27.92
C ILE A 18 -8.20 -9.77 27.39
N GLY A 19 -8.61 -8.60 27.86
CA GLY A 19 -7.71 -7.47 28.11
C GLY A 19 -7.24 -6.67 26.90
N CYS A 20 -8.11 -5.84 26.33
CA CYS A 20 -7.65 -4.51 25.90
C CYS A 20 -7.35 -3.73 27.18
N GLN A 21 -6.10 -3.80 27.65
CA GLN A 21 -5.63 -3.01 28.77
C GLN A 21 -5.58 -1.54 28.31
N GLU A 22 -6.58 -0.75 28.71
CA GLU A 22 -6.59 0.71 28.57
C GLU A 22 -5.45 1.29 29.43
N ASN A 23 -4.24 1.34 28.89
CA ASN A 23 -3.20 2.19 29.43
C ASN A 23 -3.62 3.63 29.11
N GLY A 24 -4.09 4.35 30.14
CA GLY A 24 -4.60 5.72 30.07
C GLY A 24 -3.51 6.76 29.81
N ASP A 25 -2.83 6.65 28.68
CA ASP A 25 -2.05 7.77 28.15
C ASP A 25 -3.04 8.84 27.67
N ALA A 26 -2.80 10.08 28.09
CA ALA A 26 -3.60 11.22 27.65
C ALA A 26 -3.65 11.24 26.11
N PRO A 27 -4.80 11.55 25.49
CA PRO A 27 -4.90 11.64 24.04
C PRO A 27 -3.83 12.63 23.57
N LYS A 28 -2.82 12.14 22.84
CA LYS A 28 -1.80 12.97 22.22
C LYS A 28 -2.55 14.01 21.40
N THR A 29 -2.47 15.28 21.78
CA THR A 29 -3.05 16.38 21.01
C THR A 29 -2.60 16.19 19.58
N ALA A 30 -3.55 16.01 18.66
CA ALA A 30 -3.25 15.88 17.24
C ALA A 30 -2.50 17.15 16.84
N GLU A 31 -1.20 17.01 16.57
CA GLU A 31 -0.39 18.08 16.03
C GLU A 31 -1.01 18.49 14.70
N GLU A 32 -1.20 19.80 14.50
CA GLU A 32 -1.72 20.31 13.23
C GLU A 32 -0.82 19.78 12.11
N PRO A 33 -1.39 19.18 11.05
CA PRO A 33 -0.58 18.65 9.96
C PRO A 33 0.36 19.75 9.46
N PRO A 34 1.64 19.45 9.19
CA PRO A 34 2.52 20.45 8.61
C PRO A 34 1.89 21.02 7.35
N ALA A 35 1.96 22.34 7.19
CA ALA A 35 1.48 23.00 5.99
C ALA A 35 2.10 22.31 4.77
N THR A 36 1.28 22.02 3.76
CA THR A 36 1.79 21.48 2.50
C THR A 36 2.84 22.44 1.95
N PRO A 37 4.03 21.95 1.56
CA PRO A 37 5.05 22.80 0.96
C PRO A 37 4.46 23.53 -0.24
N ASP A 38 4.83 24.81 -0.39
CA ASP A 38 4.43 25.65 -1.53
C ASP A 38 5.21 25.19 -2.77
N VAL A 39 4.73 24.12 -3.40
CA VAL A 39 5.32 23.54 -4.61
C VAL A 39 4.74 24.25 -5.82
N ASN A 40 5.60 24.83 -6.65
CA ASN A 40 5.21 25.32 -7.96
C ASN A 40 5.04 24.13 -8.92
N TRP A 41 3.82 23.63 -9.03
CA TRP A 41 3.47 22.44 -9.83
C TRP A 41 3.75 22.58 -11.33
N ASP A 42 3.91 23.80 -11.84
CA ASP A 42 4.27 24.05 -13.23
C ASP A 42 5.77 23.87 -13.50
N GLU A 43 6.61 23.82 -12.45
CA GLU A 43 8.08 23.73 -12.54
C GLU A 43 8.64 22.37 -12.13
N VAL A 44 7.81 21.46 -11.60
CA VAL A 44 8.21 20.11 -11.19
C VAL A 44 7.64 19.05 -12.13
N SER A 45 8.45 18.04 -12.41
CA SER A 45 8.03 16.83 -13.13
C SER A 45 7.43 15.81 -12.17
N PRO A 46 6.46 14.98 -12.62
CA PRO A 46 5.90 13.91 -11.80
C PRO A 46 6.98 12.88 -11.41
N PRO A 47 6.79 12.12 -10.33
CA PRO A 47 7.72 11.07 -9.99
C PRO A 47 7.64 9.94 -11.02
N GLU A 48 8.75 9.27 -11.27
CA GLU A 48 8.81 8.12 -12.17
C GLU A 48 8.52 6.84 -11.39
N ILE A 49 7.61 5.99 -11.90
CA ILE A 49 7.27 4.71 -11.26
C ILE A 49 7.69 3.56 -12.19
N ALA A 50 8.58 2.70 -11.70
CA ALA A 50 9.09 1.56 -12.45
C ALA A 50 8.98 0.27 -11.64
N LEU A 51 8.52 -0.81 -12.30
CA LEU A 51 8.65 -2.15 -11.72
C LEU A 51 10.13 -2.54 -11.70
N ARG A 52 10.65 -2.90 -10.53
CA ARG A 52 12.01 -3.43 -10.38
C ARG A 52 12.05 -4.94 -10.48
N GLY A 53 11.06 -5.62 -9.93
CA GLY A 53 10.99 -7.07 -9.97
C GLY A 53 9.98 -7.65 -9.00
N VAL A 54 10.12 -8.96 -8.78
CA VAL A 54 9.36 -9.71 -7.78
C VAL A 54 10.15 -9.75 -6.48
N SER A 55 9.48 -9.57 -5.36
CA SER A 55 10.07 -9.73 -4.02
C SER A 55 10.28 -11.23 -3.76
N GLU A 56 11.54 -11.67 -3.69
CA GLU A 56 11.93 -13.09 -3.62
C GLU A 56 11.35 -13.82 -2.39
N ASP A 57 11.05 -13.09 -1.31
CA ASP A 57 10.68 -13.65 -0.01
C ASP A 57 9.16 -13.67 0.26
N GLN A 58 8.32 -13.21 -0.68
CA GLN A 58 6.90 -12.95 -0.38
C GLN A 58 5.95 -13.41 -1.48
N ILE A 59 5.90 -14.71 -1.76
CA ILE A 59 4.68 -15.31 -2.30
C ILE A 59 3.84 -15.76 -1.12
N SER A 60 2.71 -15.12 -0.88
CA SER A 60 1.84 -15.46 0.24
C SER A 60 0.38 -15.42 -0.17
N TYR A 61 -0.40 -16.41 0.26
CA TYR A 61 -1.87 -16.41 0.19
C TYR A 61 -2.50 -16.00 -1.16
N GLY A 62 -1.92 -16.40 -2.30
CA GLY A 62 -2.45 -16.06 -3.62
C GLY A 62 -2.05 -14.67 -4.12
N TYR A 63 -0.98 -14.09 -3.58
CA TYR A 63 -0.39 -12.84 -4.05
C TYR A 63 1.08 -13.04 -4.41
N THR A 64 1.53 -12.36 -5.46
CA THR A 64 2.94 -12.10 -5.74
C THR A 64 3.27 -10.67 -5.34
N HIS A 65 4.23 -10.52 -4.44
CA HIS A 65 4.70 -9.21 -4.01
C HIS A 65 5.67 -8.61 -5.04
N LEU A 66 5.34 -7.43 -5.55
CA LEU A 66 6.08 -6.75 -6.60
C LEU A 66 6.74 -5.50 -6.04
N LEU A 67 8.03 -5.34 -6.34
CA LEU A 67 8.81 -4.21 -5.89
C LEU A 67 8.79 -3.12 -6.96
N PHE A 68 8.23 -1.98 -6.60
CA PHE A 68 8.26 -0.77 -7.44
C PHE A 68 9.27 0.22 -6.90
N GLU A 69 9.94 0.91 -7.81
CA GLU A 69 10.69 2.11 -7.51
C GLU A 69 9.91 3.36 -7.86
N VAL A 70 10.09 4.37 -7.02
CA VAL A 70 9.60 5.72 -7.22
C VAL A 70 10.79 6.65 -7.18
N THR A 71 11.04 7.35 -8.27
CA THR A 71 12.15 8.29 -8.40
C THR A 71 11.61 9.71 -8.48
N ASN A 72 12.13 10.62 -7.67
CA ASN A 72 11.92 12.05 -7.83
C ASN A 72 12.92 12.60 -8.86
N PRO A 73 12.51 12.96 -10.10
CA PRO A 73 13.46 13.46 -11.10
C PRO A 73 13.92 14.91 -10.84
N ASN A 74 13.31 15.59 -9.86
CA ASN A 74 13.48 17.02 -9.64
C ASN A 74 14.68 17.33 -8.74
N SER A 75 15.12 18.59 -8.80
CA SER A 75 16.09 19.16 -7.85
C SER A 75 15.45 19.70 -6.57
N THR A 76 14.14 19.57 -6.41
CA THR A 76 13.37 19.98 -5.24
C THR A 76 12.65 18.78 -4.62
N PRO A 77 12.36 18.80 -3.30
CA PRO A 77 11.54 17.77 -2.68
C PRO A 77 10.18 17.65 -3.36
N LEU A 78 9.66 16.44 -3.43
CA LEU A 78 8.38 16.15 -4.05
C LEU A 78 7.42 15.53 -3.04
N PRO A 79 6.32 16.21 -2.68
CA PRO A 79 5.39 15.66 -1.71
C PRO A 79 4.55 14.55 -2.35
N TYR A 80 4.10 13.60 -1.53
CA TYR A 80 3.11 12.59 -1.89
C TYR A 80 2.25 12.25 -0.67
N ILE A 81 1.10 11.64 -0.93
CA ILE A 81 0.21 11.19 0.15
C ILE A 81 0.50 9.72 0.46
N GLY A 82 0.80 9.43 1.72
CA GLY A 82 1.15 8.08 2.16
C GLY A 82 1.07 7.93 3.67
N TYR A 83 1.54 6.78 4.14
CA TYR A 83 1.79 6.57 5.56
C TYR A 83 3.19 7.05 5.92
N THR A 84 3.32 7.69 7.08
CA THR A 84 4.63 8.06 7.62
C THR A 84 5.38 6.81 8.06
N ARG A 85 6.72 6.89 8.09
CA ARG A 85 7.57 5.75 8.48
C ARG A 85 7.23 5.20 9.88
N ASP A 86 6.88 6.07 10.82
CA ASP A 86 6.52 5.75 12.20
C ASP A 86 5.07 5.27 12.38
N SER A 87 4.30 5.16 11.28
CA SER A 87 2.97 4.55 11.28
C SER A 87 2.99 3.02 11.35
N TYR A 88 4.17 2.41 11.30
CA TYR A 88 4.38 0.96 11.31
C TYR A 88 5.16 0.52 12.56
N GLU A 89 4.89 -0.70 13.02
CA GLU A 89 5.65 -1.36 14.09
C GLU A 89 6.10 -2.76 13.61
N PRO A 90 7.40 -2.96 13.28
CA PRO A 90 8.47 -1.96 13.33
C PRO A 90 8.31 -0.87 12.24
N PRO A 91 8.97 0.30 12.38
CA PRO A 91 8.95 1.35 11.36
C PRO A 91 9.42 0.85 9.99
N LEU A 92 8.97 1.50 8.92
CA LEU A 92 9.42 1.18 7.56
C LEU A 92 10.96 1.23 7.46
N PRO A 93 11.61 0.28 6.75
CA PRO A 93 13.04 0.35 6.47
C PRO A 93 13.49 1.66 5.81
N GLU A 94 14.77 1.99 5.89
CA GLU A 94 15.33 3.10 5.10
C GLU A 94 15.22 2.80 3.59
N GLY A 95 14.90 3.82 2.80
CA GLY A 95 14.70 3.69 1.36
C GLY A 95 13.39 3.02 0.94
N THR A 96 12.46 2.77 1.88
CA THR A 96 11.11 2.30 1.56
C THR A 96 10.05 3.33 1.94
N ILE A 97 8.95 3.33 1.18
CA ILE A 97 7.79 4.18 1.41
C ILE A 97 6.51 3.34 1.41
N SER A 98 5.42 3.92 1.92
CA SER A 98 4.07 3.37 1.74
C SER A 98 3.13 4.44 1.20
N PRO A 99 3.10 4.63 -0.13
CA PRO A 99 2.22 5.60 -0.76
C PRO A 99 0.77 5.12 -0.72
N LEU A 100 -0.18 6.05 -0.67
CA LEU A 100 -1.55 5.75 -1.02
C LEU A 100 -1.63 5.61 -2.54
N TYR A 101 -1.61 4.36 -3.00
CA TYR A 101 -1.69 4.06 -4.42
C TYR A 101 -3.11 3.69 -4.86
N SER A 102 -3.33 3.75 -6.17
CA SER A 102 -4.47 3.19 -6.87
C SER A 102 -3.99 2.12 -7.83
N VAL A 103 -4.86 1.15 -8.12
CA VAL A 103 -4.54 0.08 -9.06
C VAL A 103 -5.64 -0.02 -10.08
N GLU A 104 -5.25 -0.24 -11.33
CA GLU A 104 -6.17 -0.64 -12.38
C GLU A 104 -5.68 -1.94 -13.00
N PHE A 105 -6.60 -2.87 -13.20
CA PHE A 105 -6.36 -4.13 -13.91
C PHE A 105 -6.99 -4.04 -15.29
N LEU A 106 -6.26 -4.44 -16.32
CA LEU A 106 -6.77 -4.62 -17.67
C LEU A 106 -7.48 -5.98 -17.74
N ARG A 107 -8.78 -5.95 -18.01
CA ARG A 107 -9.64 -7.13 -18.16
C ARG A 107 -10.52 -6.94 -19.39
N ASP A 108 -10.53 -7.90 -20.29
CA ASP A 108 -11.29 -7.86 -21.54
C ASP A 108 -11.04 -6.57 -22.35
N GLY A 109 -9.78 -6.12 -22.38
CA GLY A 109 -9.36 -4.89 -23.06
C GLY A 109 -9.80 -3.57 -22.40
N ALA A 110 -10.35 -3.60 -21.18
CA ALA A 110 -10.74 -2.40 -20.43
C ALA A 110 -10.00 -2.29 -19.09
N TRP A 111 -9.56 -1.07 -18.73
CA TRP A 111 -8.99 -0.79 -17.42
C TRP A 111 -10.10 -0.68 -16.37
N VAL A 112 -10.02 -1.54 -15.35
CA VAL A 112 -10.97 -1.59 -14.23
C VAL A 112 -10.23 -1.19 -12.97
N ALA A 113 -10.70 -0.11 -12.33
CA ALA A 113 -10.13 0.34 -11.06
C ALA A 113 -10.47 -0.62 -9.92
N GLU A 114 -9.44 -0.98 -9.16
CA GLU A 114 -9.58 -1.80 -7.96
C GLU A 114 -9.54 -0.90 -6.72
N THR A 115 -10.47 -1.13 -5.79
CA THR A 115 -10.52 -0.34 -4.56
C THR A 115 -9.71 -1.03 -3.47
N TYR A 116 -8.53 -0.51 -3.18
CA TYR A 116 -7.73 -0.97 -2.05
C TYR A 116 -8.18 -0.29 -0.75
N GLY A 117 -8.42 -1.11 0.28
CA GLY A 117 -8.85 -0.64 1.59
C GLY A 117 -7.70 -0.03 2.38
N TRP A 118 -7.54 1.29 2.29
CA TRP A 118 -6.56 2.03 3.07
C TRP A 118 -7.08 2.28 4.49
N CYS A 119 -6.30 1.98 5.54
CA CYS A 119 -6.63 2.40 6.92
C CYS A 119 -6.37 3.91 7.09
N GLY A 120 -7.19 4.66 7.83
CA GLY A 120 -7.04 6.12 7.93
C GLY A 120 -5.86 6.58 8.79
N MET A 121 -5.41 5.73 9.72
CA MET A 121 -4.45 6.07 10.76
C MET A 121 -3.02 6.14 10.21
N GLY A 122 -2.27 7.20 10.56
CA GLY A 122 -0.87 7.35 10.14
C GLY A 122 -0.66 7.95 8.75
N ARG A 123 -1.73 8.38 8.07
CA ARG A 123 -1.63 9.08 6.80
C ARG A 123 -1.10 10.50 7.00
N GLY A 124 -0.25 10.94 6.10
CA GLY A 124 0.25 12.31 6.06
C GLY A 124 0.81 12.69 4.70
N ASN A 125 1.25 13.96 4.62
CA ASN A 125 2.12 14.40 3.55
C ASN A 125 3.53 13.88 3.87
N VAL A 126 4.11 13.15 2.93
CA VAL A 126 5.49 12.69 2.99
C VAL A 126 6.24 13.27 1.79
N GLU A 127 7.56 13.37 1.87
CA GLU A 127 8.38 13.95 0.80
C GLU A 127 9.38 12.94 0.28
N LEU A 128 9.59 12.95 -1.03
CA LEU A 128 10.77 12.38 -1.67
C LEU A 128 11.82 13.47 -1.78
N ALA A 129 13.03 13.23 -1.28
CA ALA A 129 14.14 14.15 -1.43
C ALA A 129 14.49 14.34 -2.92
N PRO A 130 15.18 15.45 -3.29
CA PRO A 130 15.64 15.66 -4.66
C PRO A 130 16.45 14.47 -5.18
N GLN A 131 16.12 14.00 -6.39
CA GLN A 131 16.82 12.87 -7.04
C GLN A 131 16.77 11.55 -6.26
N GLU A 132 15.96 11.46 -5.21
CA GLU A 132 15.82 10.25 -4.40
C GLU A 132 15.10 9.17 -5.18
N THR A 133 15.52 7.93 -4.97
CA THR A 133 14.80 6.73 -5.41
C THR A 133 14.50 5.88 -4.18
N VAL A 134 13.23 5.59 -3.99
CA VAL A 134 12.70 4.76 -2.90
C VAL A 134 11.92 3.61 -3.48
N THR A 135 11.65 2.59 -2.67
CA THR A 135 10.85 1.44 -3.07
C THR A 135 9.55 1.32 -2.29
N PHE A 136 8.55 0.68 -2.89
CA PHE A 136 7.39 0.16 -2.17
C PHE A 136 6.96 -1.18 -2.74
N ASP A 137 6.29 -1.93 -1.90
CA ASP A 137 5.77 -3.26 -2.21
C ASP A 137 4.30 -3.18 -2.62
N PHE A 138 3.94 -3.94 -3.66
CA PHE A 138 2.58 -4.14 -4.10
C PHE A 138 2.23 -5.63 -4.12
N PRO A 139 1.28 -6.11 -3.29
CA PRO A 139 0.79 -7.47 -3.36
C PRO A 139 -0.19 -7.63 -4.53
N ALA A 140 0.31 -8.10 -5.67
CA ALA A 140 -0.50 -8.36 -6.85
C ALA A 140 -1.26 -9.69 -6.69
N PRO A 141 -2.60 -9.72 -6.79
CA PRO A 141 -3.39 -10.95 -6.67
C PRO A 141 -3.15 -11.88 -7.87
N HIS A 142 -3.17 -13.19 -7.63
CA HIS A 142 -3.20 -14.24 -8.66
C HIS A 142 -4.61 -14.40 -9.26
N ASP A 143 -5.13 -13.30 -9.79
CA ASP A 143 -6.45 -13.23 -10.45
C ASP A 143 -6.30 -13.25 -11.98
N ASP A 144 -7.41 -13.47 -12.70
CA ASP A 144 -7.44 -13.41 -14.17
C ASP A 144 -7.41 -11.94 -14.66
N TRP A 145 -6.22 -11.36 -14.81
CA TRP A 145 -6.00 -10.06 -15.43
C TRP A 145 -4.93 -10.14 -16.53
N GLU A 146 -5.03 -9.28 -17.55
CA GLU A 146 -4.10 -9.24 -18.68
C GLU A 146 -2.84 -8.43 -18.34
N SER A 147 -3.05 -7.30 -17.66
CA SER A 147 -2.02 -6.39 -17.18
C SER A 147 -2.55 -5.59 -15.99
N PHE A 148 -1.69 -4.96 -15.21
CA PHE A 148 -2.11 -3.95 -14.23
C PHE A 148 -1.22 -2.71 -14.30
N ARG A 149 -1.65 -1.62 -13.68
CA ARG A 149 -0.82 -0.41 -13.47
C ARG A 149 -1.11 0.20 -12.10
N ILE A 150 -0.07 0.82 -11.52
CA ILE A 150 -0.17 1.47 -10.21
C ILE A 150 -0.10 2.98 -10.40
N GLY A 151 -0.99 3.70 -9.72
CA GLY A 151 -1.05 5.15 -9.70
C GLY A 151 -0.72 5.70 -8.31
N ILE A 152 0.21 6.65 -8.20
CA ILE A 152 0.50 7.36 -6.93
C ILE A 152 -0.05 8.78 -7.00
N ASP A 153 -0.74 9.21 -5.93
CA ASP A 153 -1.09 10.61 -5.73
C ASP A 153 0.10 11.37 -5.16
N TRP A 154 0.59 12.34 -5.94
CA TRP A 154 1.80 13.11 -5.65
C TRP A 154 1.49 14.55 -5.22
N GLY A 155 0.33 14.78 -4.58
CA GLY A 155 0.06 15.98 -3.78
C GLY A 155 -0.69 17.12 -4.51
N ASN A 156 -0.84 17.06 -5.83
CA ASN A 156 -1.62 18.04 -6.60
C ASN A 156 -3.00 17.52 -7.05
N GLY A 157 -3.43 16.36 -6.53
CA GLY A 157 -4.66 15.68 -6.92
C GLY A 157 -4.59 14.96 -8.26
N GLN A 158 -3.42 14.94 -8.92
CA GLN A 158 -3.17 14.08 -10.07
C GLN A 158 -2.55 12.77 -9.63
N LYS A 159 -2.71 11.74 -10.47
CA LYS A 159 -2.02 10.46 -10.32
C LYS A 159 -0.99 10.31 -11.41
N VAL A 160 0.22 9.92 -11.04
CA VAL A 160 1.18 9.38 -11.99
C VAL A 160 1.03 7.86 -12.04
N TRP A 161 0.92 7.31 -13.25
CA TRP A 161 0.74 5.88 -13.47
C TRP A 161 2.07 5.24 -13.89
N SER A 162 2.35 4.05 -13.37
CA SER A 162 3.39 3.18 -13.91
C SER A 162 3.07 2.77 -15.34
N ASN A 163 4.08 2.27 -16.05
CA ASN A 163 3.84 1.48 -17.26
C ASN A 163 2.97 0.25 -16.91
N PRO A 164 2.11 -0.22 -17.84
CA PRO A 164 1.40 -1.49 -17.68
C PRO A 164 2.37 -2.64 -17.43
N VAL A 165 2.07 -3.46 -16.43
CA VAL A 165 2.79 -4.69 -16.08
C VAL A 165 1.96 -5.89 -16.56
N PRO A 166 2.42 -6.65 -17.56
CA PRO A 166 1.74 -7.85 -18.03
C PRO A 166 1.70 -8.96 -16.98
N HIS A 167 0.65 -9.78 -16.98
CA HIS A 167 0.52 -10.94 -16.08
C HIS A 167 1.70 -11.90 -16.17
N ALA A 168 2.14 -12.19 -17.39
CA ALA A 168 3.29 -13.07 -17.64
C ALA A 168 4.61 -12.56 -17.03
N SER A 169 4.71 -11.28 -16.65
CA SER A 169 5.89 -10.74 -15.96
C SER A 169 5.92 -11.08 -14.47
N VAL A 170 4.82 -11.56 -13.90
CA VAL A 170 4.64 -11.82 -12.46
C VAL A 170 4.75 -13.32 -12.13
N GLU A 171 4.62 -14.21 -13.12
CA GLU A 171 4.66 -15.67 -12.96
C GLU A 171 6.07 -16.30 -13.12
N GLN A 172 7.13 -15.48 -13.25
CA GLN A 172 8.52 -15.95 -13.42
C GLN A 172 9.18 -16.30 -12.08
#